data_AF-A0A528JDD3-F1
#
_entry.id   AF-A0A528JDD3-F1
#
_cell.length_a   1.000
_cell.length_b   1.000
_cell.length_c   1.000
_cell.angle_alpha   90.00
_cell.angle_beta   90.00
_cell.angle_gamma   90.00
#
_symmetry.space_group_name_H-M   'P 1'
#
loop_
_entity.id
_entity.type
_entity.pdbx_description
1 polymer ?
#
loop_
_entity_poly.entity_id
_entity_poly.type
_entity_poly.pdbx_seq_one_letter_code
_entity_poly.pdbx_strand_id
1 'polypeptide(L)'
;AAHLERVEVVIEPETPAGCEALEKILIGEDVSERLDVTPAKFRVIVTRRPKYAYKGWDGVFQAAAPARIIESGIPTEALLAQIAVSKYADGLPLYRQEAIYARDQVEIDRSQMAQWMGKVGFELEPLADYALTRIKQGERVFADETTLPTLAPGSGKAKTAYLWTYLRDDRPFGGSGPPIVAYRFEDSRAGECVARHLDGYRGILQVDGYAAYNRLARSDRGNDGVLLAACWSHVRRKFYELHAAGSSVIASQTVAQMAPLWAAEAAVRGQDPAVRIAARQEKSAAVVAALFALWEKELPKLSGKSKPAEAIRYALGRRAALECFLADGRIEIDSNTVERAIRPQTITRKN
;
A
#
# COMPACT_ATOMS: atom_id res chain seq x y z
N ALA A 1 -13.01 -3.44 22.13
CA ALA A 1 -12.82 -1.98 22.16
C ALA A 1 -12.26 -1.48 23.50
N ALA A 2 -11.45 -2.28 24.21
CA ALA A 2 -11.02 -1.97 25.59
C ALA A 2 -10.14 -0.71 25.72
N HIS A 3 -9.64 -0.16 24.62
CA HIS A 3 -8.84 1.06 24.59
C HIS A 3 -9.68 2.35 24.44
N LEU A 4 -11.00 2.25 24.24
CA LEU A 4 -11.88 3.41 24.11
C LEU A 4 -12.29 3.96 25.48
N GLU A 5 -12.44 5.27 25.57
CA GLU A 5 -13.06 5.94 26.72
C GLU A 5 -14.48 5.39 26.95
N ARG A 6 -14.84 5.20 28.22
CA ARG A 6 -16.17 4.73 28.63
C ARG A 6 -16.91 5.88 29.31
N VAL A 7 -18.03 6.28 28.73
CA VAL A 7 -18.96 7.23 29.34
C VAL A 7 -20.09 6.43 29.96
N GLU A 8 -20.15 6.40 31.28
CA GLU A 8 -21.16 5.66 32.03
C GLU A 8 -22.40 6.53 32.22
N VAL A 9 -23.56 6.00 31.83
CA VAL A 9 -24.86 6.63 32.04
C VAL A 9 -25.71 5.67 32.86
N VAL A 10 -25.92 6.01 34.12
CA VAL A 10 -26.78 5.25 35.03
C VAL A 10 -28.20 5.81 34.93
N ILE A 11 -29.15 4.96 34.56
CA ILE A 11 -30.58 5.28 34.51
C ILE A 11 -31.23 4.67 35.75
N GLU A 12 -31.44 5.50 36.77
CA GLU A 12 -32.10 5.08 38.01
C GLU A 12 -33.61 4.93 37.80
N PRO A 13 -34.26 3.91 38.38
CA PRO A 13 -35.72 3.82 38.38
C PRO A 13 -36.33 4.93 39.23
N GLU A 14 -37.51 5.39 38.83
CA GLU A 14 -38.34 6.28 39.66
C GLU A 14 -38.62 5.62 41.02
N THR A 15 -38.60 6.41 42.09
CA THR A 15 -38.93 5.89 43.42
C THR A 15 -40.44 5.57 43.48
N PRO A 16 -40.86 4.32 43.72
CA PRO A 16 -42.27 3.99 43.83
C PRO A 16 -42.94 4.69 45.03
N ALA A 17 -44.22 5.02 44.88
CA ALA A 17 -45.01 5.63 45.95
C ALA A 17 -45.04 4.75 47.21
N GLY A 18 -44.77 5.33 48.38
CA GLY A 18 -44.68 4.63 49.67
C GLY A 18 -43.29 4.08 50.00
N CYS A 19 -42.32 4.19 49.09
CA CYS A 19 -40.92 3.78 49.31
C CYS A 19 -39.98 4.96 49.60
N GLU A 20 -40.49 6.17 49.80
CA GLU A 20 -39.70 7.41 49.87
C GLU A 20 -38.76 7.45 51.09
N ALA A 21 -39.11 6.75 52.16
CA ALA A 21 -38.33 6.67 53.39
C ALA A 21 -37.52 5.36 53.51
N LEU A 22 -37.58 4.48 52.51
CA LEU A 22 -36.87 3.19 52.52
C LEU A 22 -35.47 3.33 51.89
N GLU A 23 -34.52 2.54 52.37
CA GLU A 23 -33.18 2.46 51.79
C GLU A 23 -33.20 1.65 50.49
N LYS A 24 -32.66 2.23 49.40
CA LYS A 24 -32.51 1.52 48.12
C LYS A 24 -31.33 0.54 48.18
N ILE A 25 -31.57 -0.72 47.80
CA ILE A 25 -30.54 -1.76 47.71
C ILE A 25 -30.38 -2.19 46.25
N LEU A 26 -29.17 -2.03 45.70
CA LEU A 26 -28.83 -2.51 44.36
C LEU A 26 -28.65 -4.04 44.38
N ILE A 27 -29.47 -4.76 43.62
CA ILE A 27 -29.46 -6.24 43.55
C ILE A 27 -28.83 -6.78 42.27
N GLY A 28 -28.63 -5.92 41.27
CA GLY A 28 -28.11 -6.26 39.94
C GLY A 28 -28.43 -5.14 38.96
N GLU A 29 -27.75 -5.13 37.83
CA GLU A 29 -27.97 -4.18 36.75
C GLU A 29 -27.85 -4.87 35.39
N ASP A 30 -28.61 -4.38 34.43
CA ASP A 30 -28.46 -4.77 33.03
C ASP A 30 -27.52 -3.78 32.33
N VAL A 31 -26.37 -4.27 31.86
CA VAL A 31 -25.37 -3.45 31.17
C VAL A 31 -25.52 -3.61 29.66
N SER A 32 -25.70 -2.49 28.96
CA SER A 32 -25.70 -2.44 27.49
C SER A 32 -24.62 -1.48 27.00
N GLU A 33 -23.73 -1.98 26.12
CA GLU A 33 -22.69 -1.16 25.51
C GLU A 33 -23.12 -0.68 24.13
N ARG A 34 -23.02 0.62 23.89
CA ARG A 34 -23.30 1.25 22.58
C ARG A 34 -22.11 2.12 22.18
N LEU A 35 -21.76 2.07 20.89
CA LEU A 35 -20.70 2.90 20.33
C LEU A 35 -21.24 4.31 20.06
N ASP A 36 -20.60 5.32 20.64
CA ASP A 36 -20.86 6.73 20.38
C ASP A 36 -19.68 7.37 19.60
N VAL A 37 -19.89 8.55 19.01
CA VAL A 37 -18.87 9.27 18.24
C VAL A 37 -18.92 10.78 18.51
N THR A 38 -17.78 11.35 18.91
CA THR A 38 -17.56 12.80 18.88
C THR A 38 -16.78 13.18 17.63
N PRO A 39 -17.28 14.09 16.78
CA PRO A 39 -16.53 14.58 15.62
C PRO A 39 -15.20 15.25 15.99
N ALA A 40 -14.35 15.50 15.00
CA ALA A 40 -13.12 16.26 15.21
C ALA A 40 -13.43 17.62 15.86
N LYS A 41 -12.84 17.86 17.03
CA LYS A 41 -13.01 19.12 17.78
C LYS A 41 -11.83 20.05 17.54
N PHE A 42 -12.06 21.20 16.93
CA PHE A 42 -11.02 22.19 16.70
C PHE A 42 -10.75 23.02 17.96
N ARG A 43 -9.49 23.37 18.20
CA ARG A 43 -9.07 24.20 19.33
C ARG A 43 -7.92 25.11 18.95
N VAL A 44 -7.87 26.29 19.57
CA VAL A 44 -6.77 27.24 19.41
C VAL A 44 -5.78 27.06 20.56
N ILE A 45 -4.52 26.77 20.23
CA ILE A 45 -3.43 26.72 21.22
C ILE A 45 -2.77 28.09 21.32
N VAL A 46 -3.02 28.80 22.42
CA VAL A 46 -2.43 30.12 22.67
C VAL A 46 -1.11 29.96 23.41
N THR A 47 0.01 30.12 22.70
CA THR A 47 1.36 30.10 23.32
C THR A 47 1.75 31.53 23.73
N ARG A 48 1.90 31.78 25.03
CA ARG A 48 2.39 33.06 25.57
C ARG A 48 3.86 32.94 25.95
N ARG A 49 4.72 33.77 25.34
CA ARG A 49 6.15 33.86 25.65
C ARG A 49 6.45 35.22 26.29
N PRO A 50 6.32 35.36 27.62
CA PRO A 50 6.57 36.63 28.29
C PRO A 50 8.03 37.06 28.11
N LYS A 51 8.23 38.38 28.01
CA LYS A 51 9.53 39.02 27.97
C LYS A 51 9.78 39.66 29.34
N TYR A 52 10.94 39.40 29.91
CA TYR A 52 11.35 39.97 31.18
C TYR A 52 12.60 40.83 31.01
N ALA A 53 12.69 41.87 31.81
CA ALA A 53 13.90 42.65 32.01
C ALA A 53 14.13 42.76 33.52
N TYR A 54 15.39 42.77 33.94
CA TYR A 54 15.75 42.88 35.35
C TYR A 54 16.39 44.24 35.60
N LYS A 55 16.01 44.88 36.70
CA LYS A 55 16.56 46.18 37.08
C LYS A 55 18.06 46.06 37.32
N GLY A 56 18.86 46.93 36.69
CA GLY A 56 20.31 46.93 36.80
C GLY A 56 21.02 45.95 35.84
N TRP A 57 20.31 45.35 34.89
CA TRP A 57 20.89 44.48 33.87
C TRP A 57 20.35 44.81 32.47
N ASP A 58 21.26 45.09 31.54
CA ASP A 58 20.91 45.31 30.14
C ASP A 58 20.60 43.96 29.45
N GLY A 59 19.34 43.76 29.09
CA GLY A 59 18.90 42.59 28.33
C GLY A 59 17.40 42.31 28.43
N VAL A 60 16.85 41.65 27.41
CA VAL A 60 15.49 41.12 27.40
C VAL A 60 15.55 39.60 27.40
N PHE A 61 14.97 38.99 28.42
CA PHE A 61 14.91 37.55 28.60
C PHE A 61 13.57 37.03 28.10
N GLN A 62 13.62 36.18 27.07
CA GLN A 62 12.45 35.52 26.51
C GLN A 62 12.82 34.10 26.09
N ALA A 63 12.01 33.11 26.47
CA ALA A 63 12.17 31.75 25.96
C ALA A 63 12.08 31.74 24.42
N ALA A 64 12.83 30.88 23.72
CA ALA A 64 12.76 30.75 22.26
C ALA A 64 11.38 30.26 21.78
N ALA A 65 11.04 30.52 20.52
CA ALA A 65 9.80 29.98 19.94
C ALA A 65 10.00 28.49 19.69
N PRO A 66 9.02 27.62 20.03
CA PRO A 66 9.04 26.25 19.56
C PRO A 66 9.08 26.22 18.02
N ALA A 67 9.88 25.31 17.45
CA ALA A 67 9.87 25.05 16.03
C ALA A 67 8.51 24.49 15.59
N ARG A 68 8.12 24.77 14.35
CA ARG A 68 6.86 24.31 13.74
C ARG A 68 7.13 23.88 12.31
N ILE A 69 6.38 22.90 11.81
CA ILE A 69 6.50 22.47 10.40
C ILE A 69 6.14 23.61 9.44
N ILE A 70 5.07 24.35 9.75
CA ILE A 70 4.69 25.57 9.04
C ILE A 70 5.12 26.77 9.88
N GLU A 71 6.23 27.39 9.51
CA GLU A 71 6.72 28.59 10.19
C GLU A 71 5.68 29.71 10.15
N SER A 72 5.41 30.31 11.31
CA SER A 72 4.38 31.36 11.49
C SER A 72 2.96 30.97 11.04
N GLY A 73 2.72 29.71 10.67
CA GLY A 73 1.42 29.22 10.29
C GLY A 73 0.50 28.98 11.48
N ILE A 74 -0.81 28.95 11.19
CA ILE A 74 -1.84 28.55 12.15
C ILE A 74 -1.90 27.04 12.45
N PRO A 75 -1.49 26.10 11.57
CA PRO A 75 -1.73 24.69 11.85
C PRO A 75 -0.70 24.18 12.86
N THR A 76 -1.19 23.35 13.78
CA THR A 76 -0.34 22.48 14.59
C THR A 76 -0.02 21.21 13.81
N GLU A 77 1.00 20.48 14.25
CA GLU A 77 1.40 19.19 13.69
C GLU A 77 0.24 18.18 13.75
N ALA A 78 -0.61 18.26 14.77
CA ALA A 78 -1.81 17.42 14.89
C ALA A 78 -2.86 17.75 13.80
N LEU A 79 -3.08 19.04 13.49
CA LEU A 79 -3.97 19.43 12.39
C LEU A 79 -3.39 19.00 11.03
N LEU A 80 -2.08 19.15 10.83
CA LEU A 80 -1.41 18.68 9.62
C LEU A 80 -1.57 17.16 9.46
N ALA A 81 -1.39 16.40 10.54
CA ALA A 81 -1.59 14.95 10.54
C ALA A 81 -3.05 14.58 10.21
N GLN A 82 -4.03 15.26 10.80
CA GLN A 82 -5.45 15.06 10.49
C GLN A 82 -5.73 15.27 8.99
N ILE A 83 -5.28 16.39 8.42
CA ILE A 83 -5.49 16.70 7.00
C ILE A 83 -4.83 15.65 6.10
N ALA A 84 -3.60 15.25 6.44
CA ALA A 84 -2.84 14.26 5.68
C ALA A 84 -3.49 12.87 5.72
N VAL A 85 -3.87 12.37 6.90
CA VAL A 85 -4.55 11.07 7.05
C VAL A 85 -5.89 11.07 6.31
N SER A 86 -6.72 12.09 6.55
CA SER A 86 -8.00 12.23 5.83
C SER A 86 -7.80 12.26 4.31
N LYS A 87 -6.79 12.99 3.82
CA LYS A 87 -6.54 13.09 2.37
C LYS A 87 -6.03 11.80 1.75
N TYR A 88 -4.97 11.24 2.34
CA TYR A 88 -4.16 10.20 1.69
C TYR A 88 -4.51 8.78 2.13
N ALA A 89 -4.93 8.60 3.39
CA ALA A 89 -5.36 7.29 3.89
C ALA A 89 -6.85 7.06 3.65
N ASP A 90 -7.70 8.06 3.96
CA ASP A 90 -9.16 7.93 3.86
C ASP A 90 -9.71 8.38 2.50
N GLY A 91 -8.87 9.02 1.67
CA GLY A 91 -9.26 9.44 0.33
C GLY A 91 -10.24 10.62 0.30
N LEU A 92 -10.22 11.50 1.31
CA LEU A 92 -11.07 12.69 1.42
C LEU A 92 -10.37 13.92 0.80
N PRO A 93 -10.76 14.39 -0.40
CA PRO A 93 -10.19 15.55 -1.06
C PRO A 93 -10.27 16.81 -0.20
N LEU A 94 -9.32 17.72 -0.38
CA LEU A 94 -9.17 18.91 0.44
C LEU A 94 -10.40 19.83 0.41
N TYR A 95 -11.08 19.97 -0.74
CA TYR A 95 -12.30 20.78 -0.83
C TYR A 95 -13.46 20.19 -0.01
N ARG A 96 -13.49 18.85 0.16
CA ARG A 96 -14.47 18.20 1.06
C ARG A 96 -14.09 18.41 2.51
N GLN A 97 -12.79 18.39 2.83
CA GLN A 97 -12.32 18.71 4.18
C GLN A 97 -12.66 20.16 4.56
N GLU A 98 -12.43 21.11 3.66
CA GLU A 98 -12.82 22.53 3.80
C GLU A 98 -14.32 22.65 4.15
N ALA A 99 -15.19 22.01 3.39
CA ALA A 99 -16.63 22.00 3.67
C ALA A 99 -17.01 21.30 4.98
N ILE A 100 -16.23 20.31 5.43
CA ILE A 100 -16.44 19.64 6.72
C ILE A 100 -16.01 20.56 7.87
N TYR A 101 -14.87 21.23 7.75
CA TYR A 101 -14.33 22.12 8.78
C TYR A 101 -15.21 23.37 8.95
N ALA A 102 -15.79 23.88 7.85
CA ALA A 102 -16.74 24.98 7.89
C ALA A 102 -18.00 24.69 8.72
N ARG A 103 -18.36 23.42 8.94
CA ARG A 103 -19.50 23.05 9.81
C ARG A 103 -19.25 23.38 11.29
N ASP A 104 -17.98 23.45 11.69
CA ASP A 104 -17.54 23.93 13.01
C ASP A 104 -17.02 25.37 12.94
N GLN A 105 -17.43 26.13 11.92
CA GLN A 105 -17.01 27.52 11.67
C GLN A 105 -15.49 27.69 11.52
N VAL A 106 -14.78 26.63 11.15
CA VAL A 106 -13.34 26.66 10.86
C VAL A 106 -13.11 26.84 9.37
N GLU A 107 -12.79 28.08 8.98
CA GLU A 107 -12.52 28.45 7.59
C GLU A 107 -11.03 28.23 7.25
N ILE A 108 -10.74 27.14 6.54
CA ILE A 108 -9.40 26.85 6.03
C ILE A 108 -9.54 26.53 4.54
N ASP A 109 -8.96 27.40 3.71
CA ASP A 109 -9.07 27.27 2.26
C ASP A 109 -8.31 26.04 1.72
N ARG A 110 -8.88 25.38 0.71
CA ARG A 110 -8.27 24.21 0.05
C ARG A 110 -6.84 24.44 -0.44
N SER A 111 -6.51 25.65 -0.94
CA SER A 111 -5.20 26.00 -1.45
C SER A 111 -4.18 26.12 -0.32
N GLN A 112 -4.61 26.64 0.82
CA GLN A 112 -3.79 26.71 2.02
C GLN A 112 -3.48 25.30 2.55
N MET A 113 -4.48 24.42 2.62
CA MET A 113 -4.24 23.01 2.96
C MET A 113 -3.30 22.33 1.95
N ALA A 114 -3.44 22.62 0.65
CA ALA A 114 -2.57 22.04 -0.36
C ALA A 114 -1.11 22.48 -0.19
N GLN A 115 -0.85 23.76 0.12
CA GLN A 115 0.48 24.27 0.43
C GLN A 115 1.07 23.58 1.67
N TRP A 116 0.28 23.42 2.73
CA TRP A 116 0.72 22.70 3.93
C TRP A 116 1.05 21.23 3.63
N MET A 117 0.24 20.55 2.83
CA MET A 117 0.51 19.16 2.43
C MET A 117 1.79 19.04 1.60
N GLY A 118 2.13 20.04 0.79
CA GLY A 118 3.43 20.13 0.12
C GLY A 118 4.59 20.20 1.11
N LYS A 119 4.49 21.06 2.12
CA LYS A 119 5.53 21.19 3.16
C LYS A 119 5.64 19.94 4.03
N VAL A 120 4.52 19.33 4.42
CA VAL A 120 4.51 18.03 5.13
C VAL A 120 5.19 16.96 4.27
N GLY A 121 4.89 16.92 2.97
CA GLY A 121 5.54 15.99 2.04
C GLY A 121 7.06 16.15 2.01
N PHE A 122 7.55 17.39 1.98
CA PHE A 122 8.99 17.71 2.06
C PHE A 122 9.62 17.22 3.38
N GLU A 123 9.00 17.50 4.53
CA GLU A 123 9.54 17.05 5.83
C GLU A 123 9.53 15.51 5.99
N LEU A 124 8.64 14.81 5.29
CA LEU A 124 8.56 13.34 5.31
C LEU A 124 9.46 12.64 4.28
N GLU A 125 10.08 13.38 3.36
CA GLU A 125 10.96 12.82 2.33
C GLU A 125 12.09 11.95 2.90
N PRO A 126 12.82 12.35 3.97
CA PRO A 126 13.85 11.50 4.56
C PRO A 126 13.31 10.16 5.07
N LEU A 127 12.07 10.10 5.55
CA LEU A 127 11.43 8.86 5.98
C LEU A 127 11.08 7.97 4.79
N ALA A 128 10.62 8.57 3.69
CA ALA A 128 10.34 7.85 2.45
C ALA A 128 11.62 7.28 1.81
N ASP A 129 12.74 7.98 1.91
CA ASP A 129 14.08 7.52 1.49
C ASP A 129 14.63 6.43 2.39
N TYR A 130 14.48 6.59 3.70
CA TYR A 130 14.83 5.55 4.65
C TYR A 130 14.02 4.27 4.40
N ALA A 131 12.71 4.36 4.19
CA ALA A 131 11.86 3.22 3.88
C ALA A 131 12.31 2.47 2.62
N LEU A 132 12.61 3.20 1.53
CA LEU A 132 13.12 2.59 0.29
C LEU A 132 14.49 1.94 0.50
N THR A 133 15.38 2.59 1.26
CA THR A 133 16.69 2.02 1.62
C THR A 133 16.53 0.71 2.39
N ARG A 134 15.60 0.66 3.36
CA ARG A 134 15.30 -0.57 4.10
C ARG A 134 14.70 -1.66 3.23
N ILE A 135 13.82 -1.32 2.30
CA ILE A 135 13.28 -2.29 1.32
C ILE A 135 14.42 -2.92 0.51
N LYS A 136 15.38 -2.11 0.02
CA LYS A 136 16.53 -2.57 -0.76
C LYS A 136 17.53 -3.44 0.02
N GLN A 137 17.46 -3.46 1.35
CA GLN A 137 18.24 -4.39 2.18
C GLN A 137 17.58 -5.77 2.28
N GLY A 138 16.33 -5.94 1.82
CA GLY A 138 15.66 -7.23 1.79
C GLY A 138 16.23 -8.16 0.74
N GLU A 139 15.99 -9.46 0.90
CA GLU A 139 16.37 -10.46 -0.11
C GLU A 139 15.47 -10.41 -1.35
N ARG A 140 14.23 -9.94 -1.16
CA ARG A 140 13.22 -9.77 -2.19
C ARG A 140 12.54 -8.41 -2.08
N VAL A 141 12.29 -7.82 -3.24
CA VAL A 141 11.49 -6.62 -3.41
C VAL A 141 10.40 -6.90 -4.44
N PHE A 142 9.16 -6.59 -4.11
CA PHE A 142 8.10 -6.45 -5.09
C PHE A 142 8.17 -5.06 -5.72
N ALA A 143 7.98 -4.99 -7.03
CA ALA A 143 7.79 -3.73 -7.72
C ALA A 143 6.57 -3.80 -8.65
N ASP A 144 5.82 -2.72 -8.66
CA ASP A 144 4.68 -2.49 -9.54
C ASP A 144 4.47 -0.98 -9.68
N GLU A 145 3.67 -0.57 -10.64
CA GLU A 145 3.43 0.83 -10.91
C GLU A 145 2.02 1.09 -11.40
N THR A 146 1.55 2.31 -11.18
CA THR A 146 0.20 2.69 -11.54
C THR A 146 0.11 4.14 -12.00
N THR A 147 -0.84 4.44 -12.87
CA THR A 147 -0.98 5.76 -13.51
C THR A 147 -1.62 6.80 -12.60
N LEU A 148 -0.98 7.95 -12.36
CA LEU A 148 -1.58 9.07 -11.64
C LEU A 148 -1.90 10.23 -12.58
N PRO A 149 -3.18 10.63 -12.74
CA PRO A 149 -3.52 11.85 -13.46
C PRO A 149 -3.01 13.06 -12.66
N THR A 150 -2.12 13.84 -13.27
CA THR A 150 -1.48 14.99 -12.63
C THR A 150 -1.76 16.23 -13.45
N LEU A 151 -2.20 17.32 -12.81
CA LEU A 151 -2.42 18.57 -13.51
C LEU A 151 -1.10 19.06 -14.14
N ALA A 152 -1.16 19.47 -15.40
CA ALA A 152 -0.07 20.15 -16.08
C ALA A 152 -0.38 21.66 -16.09
N PRO A 153 0.20 22.47 -15.18
CA PRO A 153 -0.12 23.89 -15.05
C PRO A 153 0.03 24.63 -16.38
N GLY A 154 -0.90 25.56 -16.65
CA GLY A 154 -0.92 26.36 -17.89
C GLY A 154 -1.55 25.66 -19.12
N SER A 155 -1.76 24.34 -19.09
CA SER A 155 -2.32 23.59 -20.23
C SER A 155 -3.83 23.34 -20.16
N GLY A 156 -4.43 23.50 -18.97
CA GLY A 156 -5.82 23.09 -18.70
C GLY A 156 -6.07 21.58 -18.78
N LYS A 157 -5.02 20.75 -18.94
CA LYS A 157 -5.10 19.30 -19.10
C LYS A 157 -4.34 18.58 -17.98
N ALA A 158 -4.72 17.33 -17.74
CA ALA A 158 -3.93 16.41 -16.94
C ALA A 158 -2.92 15.67 -17.83
N LYS A 159 -1.70 15.48 -17.32
CA LYS A 159 -0.72 14.54 -17.86
C LYS A 159 -0.77 13.22 -17.08
N THR A 160 -0.39 12.13 -17.73
CA THR A 160 -0.24 10.83 -17.06
C THR A 160 1.13 10.78 -16.40
N ALA A 161 1.15 10.79 -15.07
CA ALA A 161 2.31 10.45 -14.26
C ALA A 161 2.18 9.02 -13.73
N TYR A 162 3.16 8.58 -12.94
CA TYR A 162 3.27 7.22 -12.43
C TYR A 162 3.63 7.23 -10.95
N LEU A 163 2.99 6.34 -10.20
CA LEU A 163 3.38 6.00 -8.84
C LEU A 163 4.01 4.61 -8.87
N TRP A 164 5.32 4.57 -8.74
CA TRP A 164 6.09 3.35 -8.56
C TRP A 164 5.99 2.91 -7.12
N THR A 165 5.68 1.63 -6.91
CA THR A 165 5.50 1.04 -5.58
C THR A 165 6.52 -0.05 -5.38
N TYR A 166 7.28 0.06 -4.29
CA TYR A 166 8.23 -0.94 -3.84
C TYR A 166 7.77 -1.50 -2.52
N LEU A 167 7.76 -2.81 -2.39
CA LEU A 167 7.28 -3.47 -1.19
C LEU A 167 8.20 -4.61 -0.78
N ARG A 168 8.51 -4.68 0.51
CA ARG A 168 9.12 -5.84 1.15
C ARG A 168 8.14 -6.39 2.18
N ASP A 169 7.77 -7.65 2.03
CA ASP A 169 6.95 -8.39 3.00
C ASP A 169 7.40 -9.84 2.99
N ASP A 170 8.11 -10.23 4.03
CA ASP A 170 8.79 -11.52 4.10
C ASP A 170 8.00 -12.54 4.94
N ARG A 171 6.91 -12.10 5.58
CA ARG A 171 6.00 -12.95 6.35
C ARG A 171 5.49 -14.17 5.56
N PRO A 172 5.20 -14.08 4.24
CA PRO A 172 4.77 -15.24 3.49
C PRO A 172 5.78 -16.39 3.49
N PHE A 173 7.08 -16.15 3.67
CA PHE A 173 8.10 -17.20 3.76
C PHE A 173 8.72 -17.31 5.16
N GLY A 174 7.99 -16.89 6.20
CA GLY A 174 8.43 -17.04 7.60
C GLY A 174 9.36 -15.94 8.10
N GLY A 175 9.56 -14.85 7.33
CA GLY A 175 10.31 -13.70 7.78
C GLY A 175 9.62 -12.94 8.93
N SER A 176 10.42 -12.52 9.91
CA SER A 176 9.96 -11.77 11.09
C SER A 176 10.00 -10.24 10.94
N GLY A 177 10.61 -9.75 9.85
CA GLY A 177 10.69 -8.32 9.57
C GLY A 177 9.31 -7.72 9.28
N PRO A 178 9.04 -6.47 9.72
CA PRO A 178 7.79 -5.81 9.42
C PRO A 178 7.66 -5.54 7.90
N PRO A 179 6.44 -5.63 7.33
CA PRO A 179 6.21 -5.24 5.95
C PRO A 179 6.46 -3.74 5.78
N ILE A 180 7.11 -3.36 4.68
CA ILE A 180 7.41 -1.96 4.36
C ILE A 180 6.99 -1.71 2.92
N VAL A 181 6.30 -0.60 2.69
CA VAL A 181 5.98 -0.08 1.36
C VAL A 181 6.57 1.31 1.20
N ALA A 182 7.15 1.59 0.03
CA ALA A 182 7.60 2.91 -0.37
C ALA A 182 7.06 3.23 -1.76
N TYR A 183 6.69 4.50 -1.95
CA TYR A 183 6.19 5.00 -3.23
C TYR A 183 7.17 6.02 -3.80
N ARG A 184 7.30 6.07 -5.12
CA ARG A 184 8.04 7.11 -5.86
C ARG A 184 7.18 7.64 -6.99
N PHE A 185 6.98 8.95 -7.00
CA PHE A 185 6.27 9.64 -8.06
C PHE A 185 7.23 9.96 -9.21
N GLU A 186 6.81 9.69 -10.44
CA GLU A 186 7.58 9.96 -11.65
C GLU A 186 6.67 10.46 -12.77
N ASP A 187 7.19 11.36 -13.59
CA ASP A 187 6.52 11.78 -14.82
C ASP A 187 6.65 10.76 -15.97
N SER A 188 7.39 9.67 -15.75
CA SER A 188 7.71 8.67 -16.75
C SER A 188 7.51 7.24 -16.22
N ARG A 189 7.16 6.33 -17.14
CA ARG A 189 7.13 4.87 -16.91
C ARG A 189 8.38 4.17 -17.42
N ALA A 190 9.39 4.93 -17.87
CA ALA A 190 10.59 4.37 -18.47
C ALA A 190 11.39 3.55 -17.44
N GLY A 191 12.15 2.57 -17.95
CA GLY A 191 13.02 1.75 -17.09
C GLY A 191 14.09 2.55 -16.35
N GLU A 192 14.43 3.76 -16.80
CA GLU A 192 15.39 4.64 -16.13
C GLU A 192 14.93 5.01 -14.72
N CYS A 193 13.62 5.20 -14.52
CA CYS A 193 13.02 5.46 -13.22
C CYS A 193 13.32 4.34 -12.23
N VAL A 194 12.97 3.10 -12.60
CA VAL A 194 13.21 1.94 -11.73
C VAL A 194 14.69 1.65 -11.53
N ALA A 195 15.55 1.88 -12.54
CA ALA A 195 17.00 1.75 -12.40
C ALA A 195 17.57 2.72 -11.38
N ARG A 196 17.11 3.98 -11.40
CA ARG A 196 17.50 4.98 -10.40
C ARG A 196 17.01 4.62 -9.01
N HIS A 197 15.75 4.20 -8.85
CA HIS A 197 15.20 3.86 -7.54
C HIS A 197 15.89 2.64 -6.91
N LEU A 198 16.14 1.60 -7.71
CA LEU A 198 16.71 0.33 -7.26
C LEU A 198 18.24 0.25 -7.44
N ASP A 199 18.92 1.38 -7.60
CA ASP A 199 20.38 1.39 -7.74
C ASP A 199 21.08 0.67 -6.58
N GLY A 200 22.11 -0.12 -6.87
CA GLY A 200 22.77 -0.97 -5.86
C GLY A 200 21.97 -2.17 -5.33
N TYR A 201 20.70 -2.37 -5.70
CA TYR A 201 19.94 -3.58 -5.34
C TYR A 201 20.30 -4.75 -6.27
N ARG A 202 20.51 -5.95 -5.69
CA ARG A 202 20.96 -7.16 -6.42
C ARG A 202 20.22 -8.45 -6.05
N GLY A 203 19.16 -8.32 -5.25
CA GLY A 203 18.34 -9.46 -4.79
C GLY A 203 17.30 -9.90 -5.82
N ILE A 204 16.20 -10.45 -5.32
CA ILE A 204 15.05 -10.87 -6.11
C ILE A 204 14.15 -9.66 -6.37
N LEU A 205 13.83 -9.38 -7.62
CA LEU A 205 12.85 -8.38 -7.99
C LEU A 205 11.63 -9.07 -8.59
N GLN A 206 10.53 -9.07 -7.84
CA GLN A 206 9.28 -9.74 -8.23
C GLN A 206 8.27 -8.76 -8.81
N VAL A 207 7.86 -8.99 -10.06
CA VAL A 207 7.13 -8.02 -10.89
C VAL A 207 5.98 -8.64 -11.70
N ASP A 208 5.11 -7.80 -12.23
CA ASP A 208 4.01 -8.16 -13.15
C ASP A 208 4.47 -8.58 -14.56
N GLY A 209 5.76 -8.42 -14.85
CA GLY A 209 6.36 -8.72 -16.14
C GLY A 209 6.38 -7.57 -17.14
N TYR A 210 6.22 -6.31 -16.69
CA TYR A 210 6.45 -5.13 -17.51
C TYR A 210 7.91 -5.05 -17.99
N ALA A 211 8.11 -4.72 -19.26
CA ALA A 211 9.41 -4.80 -19.92
C ALA A 211 10.46 -3.81 -19.36
N ALA A 212 10.03 -2.74 -18.68
CA ALA A 212 10.94 -1.77 -18.08
C ALA A 212 11.87 -2.40 -17.03
N TYR A 213 11.44 -3.48 -16.37
CA TYR A 213 12.24 -4.21 -15.39
C TYR A 213 13.36 -5.04 -16.02
N ASN A 214 13.25 -5.41 -17.30
CA ASN A 214 14.21 -6.30 -17.98
C ASN A 214 15.63 -5.71 -17.99
N ARG A 215 15.77 -4.38 -17.99
CA ARG A 215 17.08 -3.72 -17.95
C ARG A 215 17.84 -3.92 -16.63
N LEU A 216 17.15 -4.33 -15.57
CA LEU A 216 17.74 -4.60 -14.26
C LEU A 216 18.19 -6.06 -14.12
N ALA A 217 17.71 -6.93 -15.01
CA ALA A 217 18.01 -8.35 -14.98
C ALA A 217 19.52 -8.58 -15.06
N ARG A 218 20.00 -9.59 -14.33
CA ARG A 218 21.38 -10.08 -14.49
C ARG A 218 21.63 -10.44 -15.95
N SER A 219 22.77 -10.02 -16.47
CA SER A 219 23.26 -10.56 -17.75
C SER A 219 23.84 -11.97 -17.52
N ASP A 220 23.74 -12.84 -18.52
CA ASP A 220 24.20 -14.24 -18.44
C ASP A 220 25.69 -14.42 -18.08
N ARG A 221 26.48 -13.33 -18.06
CA ARG A 221 27.93 -13.33 -17.84
C ARG A 221 28.36 -12.55 -16.58
N GLY A 222 27.42 -12.08 -15.75
CA GLY A 222 27.75 -11.30 -14.57
C GLY A 222 26.85 -11.59 -13.37
N ASN A 223 27.40 -11.43 -12.16
CA ASN A 223 26.62 -11.38 -10.92
C ASN A 223 25.99 -9.98 -10.67
N ASP A 224 26.10 -9.08 -11.64
CA ASP A 224 25.58 -7.72 -11.58
C ASP A 224 24.14 -7.69 -12.12
N GLY A 225 23.19 -7.24 -11.30
CA GLY A 225 21.75 -7.19 -11.60
C GLY A 225 20.87 -7.99 -10.63
N VAL A 226 19.56 -7.88 -10.83
CA VAL A 226 18.54 -8.56 -10.02
C VAL A 226 18.12 -9.89 -10.64
N LEU A 227 17.68 -10.82 -9.80
CA LEU A 227 16.92 -11.99 -10.26
C LEU A 227 15.47 -11.57 -10.49
N LEU A 228 15.01 -11.56 -11.74
CA LEU A 228 13.61 -11.26 -12.06
C LEU A 228 12.72 -12.47 -11.81
N ALA A 229 11.71 -12.28 -10.97
CA ALA A 229 10.65 -13.24 -10.73
C ALA A 229 9.33 -12.72 -11.29
N ALA A 230 8.64 -13.53 -12.09
CA ALA A 230 7.38 -13.14 -12.72
C ALA A 230 6.16 -13.60 -11.91
N CYS A 231 5.05 -12.87 -12.06
CA CYS A 231 3.80 -13.14 -11.36
C CYS A 231 2.86 -14.08 -12.14
N TRP A 232 2.54 -15.23 -11.57
CA TRP A 232 1.59 -16.19 -12.17
C TRP A 232 0.14 -15.68 -12.21
N SER A 233 -0.25 -14.77 -11.31
CA SER A 233 -1.59 -14.15 -11.34
C SER A 233 -1.81 -13.32 -12.61
N HIS A 234 -0.76 -12.68 -13.14
CA HIS A 234 -0.85 -11.94 -14.40
C HIS A 234 -1.00 -12.86 -15.61
N VAL A 235 -0.32 -14.02 -15.61
CA VAL A 235 -0.52 -15.07 -16.60
C VAL A 235 -1.95 -15.60 -16.52
N ARG A 236 -2.41 -15.98 -15.32
CA ARG A 236 -3.76 -16.51 -15.09
C ARG A 236 -4.84 -15.53 -15.52
N ARG A 237 -4.68 -14.22 -15.24
CA ARG A 237 -5.66 -13.18 -15.60
C ARG A 237 -5.96 -13.19 -17.11
N LYS A 238 -4.92 -13.29 -17.96
CA LYS A 238 -5.07 -13.35 -19.42
C LYS A 238 -5.88 -14.55 -19.90
N PHE A 239 -5.68 -15.72 -19.28
CA PHE A 239 -6.47 -16.91 -19.61
C PHE A 239 -7.87 -16.85 -18.99
N TYR A 240 -8.00 -16.32 -17.78
CA TYR A 240 -9.27 -16.22 -17.07
C TYR A 240 -10.27 -15.33 -17.80
N GLU A 241 -9.84 -14.20 -18.36
CA GLU A 241 -10.70 -13.33 -19.19
C GLU A 241 -11.32 -14.09 -20.37
N LEU A 242 -10.53 -14.95 -21.02
CA LEU A 242 -10.99 -15.76 -22.15
C LEU A 242 -11.91 -16.90 -21.72
N HIS A 243 -11.60 -17.52 -20.58
CA HIS A 243 -12.40 -18.57 -19.95
C HIS A 243 -13.77 -18.03 -19.53
N ALA A 244 -13.82 -16.91 -18.81
CA ALA A 244 -15.05 -16.28 -18.34
C ALA A 244 -15.95 -15.82 -19.50
N ALA A 245 -15.36 -15.44 -20.63
CA ALA A 245 -16.10 -15.13 -21.86
C ALA A 245 -16.56 -16.37 -22.64
N GLY A 246 -16.24 -17.60 -22.20
CA GLY A 246 -16.54 -18.84 -22.93
C GLY A 246 -15.82 -18.95 -24.28
N SER A 247 -14.77 -18.14 -24.50
CA SER A 247 -14.22 -17.86 -25.83
C SER A 247 -13.05 -18.75 -26.24
N SER A 248 -12.58 -19.63 -25.34
CA SER A 248 -11.41 -20.48 -25.59
C SER A 248 -11.37 -21.72 -24.71
N VAL A 249 -11.38 -22.90 -25.34
CA VAL A 249 -11.24 -24.20 -24.64
C VAL A 249 -9.86 -24.31 -23.96
N ILE A 250 -8.79 -23.92 -24.66
CA ILE A 250 -7.43 -23.94 -24.12
C ILE A 250 -7.28 -23.01 -22.91
N ALA A 251 -7.97 -21.87 -22.89
CA ALA A 251 -7.97 -20.98 -21.73
C ALA A 251 -8.67 -21.62 -20.52
N SER A 252 -9.83 -22.26 -20.72
CA SER A 252 -10.53 -23.00 -19.67
C SER A 252 -9.68 -24.15 -19.10
N GLN A 253 -9.05 -24.94 -19.97
CA GLN A 253 -8.12 -26.00 -19.59
C GLN A 253 -6.94 -25.45 -18.80
N THR A 254 -6.34 -24.35 -19.27
CA THR A 254 -5.23 -23.68 -18.58
C THR A 254 -5.63 -23.24 -17.17
N VAL A 255 -6.74 -22.51 -17.02
CA VAL A 255 -7.20 -22.02 -15.70
C VAL A 255 -7.45 -23.17 -14.73
N ALA A 256 -8.07 -24.26 -15.19
CA ALA A 256 -8.30 -25.46 -14.38
C ALA A 256 -6.98 -26.12 -13.95
N GLN A 257 -6.02 -26.28 -14.88
CA GLN A 257 -4.72 -26.87 -14.59
C GLN A 257 -3.86 -26.02 -13.65
N MET A 258 -4.04 -24.70 -13.61
CA MET A 258 -3.28 -23.85 -12.68
C MET A 258 -3.81 -23.88 -11.25
N ALA A 259 -5.06 -24.32 -11.00
CA ALA A 259 -5.67 -24.27 -9.67
C ALA A 259 -4.86 -24.99 -8.56
N PRO A 260 -4.25 -26.18 -8.80
CA PRO A 260 -3.40 -26.85 -7.82
C PRO A 260 -2.18 -26.03 -7.37
N LEU A 261 -1.70 -25.08 -8.20
CA LEU A 261 -0.55 -24.24 -7.83
C LEU A 261 -0.88 -23.38 -6.59
N TRP A 262 -2.03 -22.69 -6.58
CA TRP A 262 -2.43 -21.87 -5.43
C TRP A 262 -2.83 -22.71 -4.22
N ALA A 263 -3.37 -23.91 -4.42
CA ALA A 263 -3.64 -24.83 -3.33
C ALA A 263 -2.35 -25.28 -2.62
N ALA A 264 -1.30 -25.60 -3.39
CA ALA A 264 0.01 -25.92 -2.85
C ALA A 264 0.62 -24.74 -2.09
N GLU A 265 0.56 -23.52 -2.65
CA GLU A 265 1.11 -22.32 -2.00
C GLU A 265 0.37 -21.94 -0.72
N ALA A 266 -0.96 -22.14 -0.67
CA ALA A 266 -1.74 -21.88 0.53
C ALA A 266 -1.31 -22.79 1.70
N ALA A 267 -0.95 -24.05 1.41
CA ALA A 267 -0.53 -25.02 2.43
C ALA A 267 0.84 -24.73 3.04
N VAL A 268 1.72 -24.04 2.32
CA VAL A 268 3.09 -23.72 2.77
C VAL A 268 3.31 -22.25 3.10
N ARG A 269 2.25 -21.43 3.09
CA ARG A 269 2.37 -20.02 3.42
C ARG A 269 2.79 -19.83 4.87
N GLY A 270 3.75 -18.94 5.08
CA GLY A 270 4.36 -18.66 6.39
C GLY A 270 5.46 -19.64 6.78
N GLN A 271 5.67 -20.71 6.01
CA GLN A 271 6.75 -21.67 6.27
C GLN A 271 8.09 -21.17 5.72
N ASP A 272 9.17 -21.73 6.28
CA ASP A 272 10.55 -21.47 5.85
C ASP A 272 10.75 -21.76 4.34
N PRO A 273 11.64 -21.01 3.65
CA PRO A 273 11.92 -21.22 2.23
C PRO A 273 12.22 -22.67 1.83
N ALA A 274 12.93 -23.45 2.65
CA ALA A 274 13.26 -24.84 2.32
C ALA A 274 12.02 -25.74 2.27
N VAL A 275 11.09 -25.57 3.22
CA VAL A 275 9.81 -26.30 3.25
C VAL A 275 8.97 -25.98 2.02
N ARG A 276 8.95 -24.70 1.64
CA ARG A 276 8.24 -24.24 0.44
C ARG A 276 8.82 -24.86 -0.84
N ILE A 277 10.14 -24.88 -0.99
CA ILE A 277 10.82 -25.51 -2.14
C ILE A 277 10.45 -26.99 -2.20
N ALA A 278 10.56 -27.74 -1.11
CA ALA A 278 10.24 -29.17 -1.09
C ALA A 278 8.81 -29.45 -1.58
N ALA A 279 7.82 -28.72 -1.04
CA ALA A 279 6.43 -28.87 -1.46
C ALA A 279 6.20 -28.47 -2.92
N ARG A 280 6.91 -27.45 -3.43
CA ARG A 280 6.82 -27.02 -4.84
C ARG A 280 7.40 -28.06 -5.78
N GLN A 281 8.51 -28.71 -5.41
CA GLN A 281 9.07 -29.80 -6.22
C GLN A 281 8.11 -30.99 -6.29
N GLU A 282 7.44 -31.32 -5.18
CA GLU A 282 6.45 -32.39 -5.14
C GLU A 282 5.16 -32.07 -5.91
N LYS A 283 4.62 -30.85 -5.76
CA LYS A 283 3.24 -30.53 -6.16
C LYS A 283 3.13 -29.53 -7.32
N SER A 284 4.07 -28.60 -7.44
CA SER A 284 3.97 -27.48 -8.39
C SER A 284 4.80 -27.72 -9.65
N ALA A 285 5.97 -28.34 -9.56
CA ALA A 285 6.90 -28.51 -10.68
C ALA A 285 6.26 -29.28 -11.85
N ALA A 286 5.57 -30.39 -11.57
CA ALA A 286 4.87 -31.17 -12.59
C ALA A 286 3.74 -30.39 -13.27
N VAL A 287 3.00 -29.58 -12.51
CA VAL A 287 1.91 -28.74 -13.04
C VAL A 287 2.48 -27.65 -13.94
N VAL A 288 3.57 -26.99 -13.52
CA VAL A 288 4.25 -25.97 -14.33
C VAL A 288 4.79 -26.57 -15.63
N ALA A 289 5.46 -27.71 -15.57
CA ALA A 289 5.97 -28.41 -16.76
C ALA A 289 4.83 -28.79 -17.73
N ALA A 290 3.71 -29.31 -17.21
CA ALA A 290 2.54 -29.66 -18.01
C ALA A 290 1.91 -28.44 -18.70
N LEU A 291 1.81 -27.31 -18.01
CA LEU A 291 1.32 -26.05 -18.58
C LEU A 291 2.21 -25.57 -19.73
N PHE A 292 3.53 -25.55 -19.55
CA PHE A 292 4.46 -25.15 -20.62
C PHE A 292 4.40 -26.10 -21.82
N ALA A 293 4.37 -27.42 -21.60
CA ALA A 293 4.23 -28.40 -22.68
C ALA A 293 2.90 -28.24 -23.44
N LEU A 294 1.81 -27.97 -22.72
CA LEU A 294 0.50 -27.69 -23.32
C LEU A 294 0.56 -26.42 -24.19
N TRP A 295 1.12 -25.34 -23.68
CA TRP A 295 1.23 -24.08 -24.39
C TRP A 295 2.11 -24.17 -25.64
N GLU A 296 3.25 -24.86 -25.56
CA GLU A 296 4.15 -25.11 -26.69
C GLU A 296 3.46 -25.95 -27.78
N LYS A 297 2.65 -26.95 -27.38
CA LYS A 297 1.87 -27.79 -28.30
C LYS A 297 0.72 -27.04 -28.99
N GLU A 298 0.05 -26.15 -28.26
CA GLU A 298 -1.16 -25.47 -28.78
C GLU A 298 -0.84 -24.20 -29.56
N LEU A 299 0.24 -23.48 -29.25
CA LEU A 299 0.57 -22.22 -29.92
C LEU A 299 0.62 -22.32 -31.47
N PRO A 300 1.23 -23.34 -32.09
CA PRO A 300 1.29 -23.46 -33.55
C PRO A 300 -0.06 -23.68 -34.23
N LYS A 301 -1.08 -24.11 -33.47
CA LYS A 301 -2.44 -24.39 -33.98
C LYS A 301 -3.33 -23.15 -33.96
N LEU A 302 -2.89 -22.09 -33.27
CA LEU A 302 -3.67 -20.88 -33.09
C LEU A 302 -3.30 -19.83 -34.13
N SER A 303 -4.29 -19.06 -34.57
CA SER A 303 -4.01 -17.86 -35.38
C SER A 303 -3.11 -16.91 -34.60
N GLY A 304 -2.05 -16.43 -35.25
CA GLY A 304 -1.00 -15.63 -34.62
C GLY A 304 -1.51 -14.39 -33.88
N LYS A 305 -2.58 -13.74 -34.37
CA LYS A 305 -3.18 -12.54 -33.76
C LYS A 305 -4.33 -12.84 -32.78
N SER A 306 -4.58 -14.11 -32.48
CA SER A 306 -5.65 -14.48 -31.55
C SER A 306 -5.26 -14.19 -30.10
N LYS A 307 -6.23 -13.76 -29.27
CA LYS A 307 -6.01 -13.52 -27.83
C LYS A 307 -5.43 -14.75 -27.09
N PRO A 308 -5.86 -16.00 -27.37
CA PRO A 308 -5.21 -17.18 -26.80
C PRO A 308 -3.73 -17.30 -27.17
N ALA A 309 -3.37 -17.02 -28.43
CA ALA A 309 -1.96 -17.05 -28.86
C ALA A 309 -1.12 -15.95 -28.20
N GLU A 310 -1.70 -14.76 -27.98
CA GLU A 310 -1.05 -13.67 -27.21
C GLU A 310 -0.82 -14.06 -25.75
N ALA A 311 -1.81 -14.67 -25.08
CA ALA A 311 -1.68 -15.14 -23.71
C ALA A 311 -0.60 -16.21 -23.57
N ILE A 312 -0.56 -17.17 -24.50
CA ILE A 312 0.47 -18.21 -24.54
C ILE A 312 1.86 -17.61 -24.76
N ARG A 313 2.05 -16.75 -25.77
CA ARG A 313 3.35 -16.10 -26.00
C ARG A 313 3.81 -15.26 -24.80
N TYR A 314 2.87 -14.60 -24.12
CA TYR A 314 3.17 -13.86 -22.91
C TYR A 314 3.75 -14.77 -21.80
N ALA A 315 3.19 -15.98 -21.63
CA ALA A 315 3.67 -16.97 -20.67
C ALA A 315 5.00 -17.60 -21.11
N LEU A 316 5.10 -18.07 -22.35
CA LEU A 316 6.31 -18.70 -22.90
C LEU A 316 7.52 -17.76 -22.85
N GLY A 317 7.34 -16.49 -23.23
CA GLY A 317 8.41 -15.48 -23.18
C GLY A 317 8.89 -15.13 -21.77
N ARG A 318 8.26 -15.67 -20.72
CA ARG A 318 8.62 -15.44 -19.30
C ARG A 318 8.94 -16.72 -18.55
N ARG A 319 9.13 -17.85 -19.24
CA ARG A 319 9.32 -19.17 -18.61
C ARG A 319 10.34 -19.17 -17.48
N ALA A 320 11.56 -18.68 -17.74
CA ALA A 320 12.61 -18.63 -16.74
C ALA A 320 12.21 -17.83 -15.47
N ALA A 321 11.62 -16.64 -15.65
CA ALA A 321 11.17 -15.81 -14.53
C ALA A 321 9.96 -16.40 -13.79
N LEU A 322 9.09 -17.14 -14.49
CA LEU A 322 7.93 -17.83 -13.92
C LEU A 322 8.33 -19.10 -13.16
N GLU A 323 9.39 -19.79 -13.56
CA GLU A 323 9.87 -21.01 -12.91
C GLU A 323 10.72 -20.72 -11.66
N CYS A 324 11.22 -19.49 -11.48
CA CYS A 324 12.07 -19.11 -10.34
C CYS A 324 11.49 -19.49 -8.96
N PHE A 325 10.17 -19.38 -8.77
CA PHE A 325 9.55 -19.75 -7.49
C PHE A 325 9.71 -21.23 -7.14
N LEU A 326 9.86 -22.12 -8.12
CA LEU A 326 10.08 -23.54 -7.85
C LEU A 326 11.41 -23.81 -7.15
N ALA A 327 12.43 -22.99 -7.45
CA ALA A 327 13.79 -23.15 -6.95
C ALA A 327 14.12 -22.24 -5.75
N ASP A 328 13.35 -21.17 -5.53
CA ASP A 328 13.59 -20.22 -4.43
C ASP A 328 12.32 -19.99 -3.60
N GLY A 329 12.36 -20.50 -2.36
CA GLY A 329 11.26 -20.44 -1.39
C GLY A 329 10.88 -19.02 -0.95
N ARG A 330 11.77 -18.04 -1.18
CA ARG A 330 11.52 -16.63 -0.88
C ARG A 330 10.64 -15.97 -1.92
N ILE A 331 10.41 -16.56 -3.09
CA ILE A 331 9.59 -15.99 -4.17
C ILE A 331 8.13 -16.40 -3.96
N GLU A 332 7.18 -15.44 -4.00
CA GLU A 332 5.75 -15.79 -4.02
C GLU A 332 5.34 -16.27 -5.41
N ILE A 333 4.27 -17.05 -5.52
CA ILE A 333 3.67 -17.34 -6.83
C ILE A 333 3.12 -16.08 -7.54
N ASP A 334 2.76 -15.05 -6.77
CA ASP A 334 2.18 -13.82 -7.29
C ASP A 334 2.66 -12.55 -6.58
N SER A 335 2.49 -11.42 -7.27
CA SER A 335 2.79 -10.07 -6.78
C SER A 335 1.53 -9.38 -6.21
N ASN A 336 0.48 -10.12 -5.82
CA ASN A 336 -0.78 -9.49 -5.38
C ASN A 336 -0.59 -8.63 -4.12
N THR A 337 0.45 -8.86 -3.33
CA THR A 337 0.76 -8.03 -2.15
C THR A 337 1.08 -6.59 -2.53
N VAL A 338 1.85 -6.36 -3.61
CA VAL A 338 2.12 -4.98 -4.07
C VAL A 338 0.89 -4.36 -4.76
N GLU A 339 0.11 -5.15 -5.51
CA GLU A 339 -1.16 -4.68 -6.08
C GLU A 339 -2.13 -4.18 -5.00
N ARG A 340 -2.22 -4.90 -3.86
CA ARG A 340 -3.04 -4.49 -2.71
C ARG A 340 -2.54 -3.19 -2.09
N ALA A 341 -1.23 -2.98 -2.01
CA ALA A 341 -0.64 -1.74 -1.50
C ALA A 341 -0.89 -0.54 -2.45
N ILE A 342 -1.02 -0.79 -3.75
CA ILE A 342 -1.38 0.23 -4.74
C ILE A 342 -2.86 0.61 -4.69
N ARG A 343 -3.73 -0.36 -4.38
CA ARG A 343 -5.19 -0.23 -4.52
C ARG A 343 -5.82 0.99 -3.84
N PRO A 344 -5.43 1.43 -2.64
CA PRO A 344 -5.95 2.67 -2.06
C PRO A 344 -5.75 3.87 -3.00
N GLN A 345 -4.58 3.97 -3.64
CA GLN A 345 -4.22 5.05 -4.56
C GLN A 345 -4.95 4.99 -5.90
N THR A 346 -5.44 3.81 -6.32
CA THR A 346 -6.26 3.70 -7.53
C THR A 346 -7.72 4.06 -7.26
N ILE A 347 -8.22 3.79 -6.05
CA ILE A 347 -9.57 4.15 -5.63
C ILE A 347 -9.69 5.67 -5.48
N THR A 348 -8.70 6.32 -4.86
CA THR A 348 -8.71 7.78 -4.66
C THR A 348 -8.74 8.59 -5.94
N ARG A 349 -8.35 8.04 -7.10
CA ARG A 349 -8.45 8.73 -8.42
C ARG A 349 -9.88 9.02 -8.85
N LYS A 350 -10.85 8.32 -8.27
CA LYS A 350 -12.28 8.52 -8.57
C LYS A 350 -12.88 9.68 -7.76
N ASN A 351 -12.14 10.18 -6.77
CA ASN A 351 -12.52 11.29 -5.89
C ASN A 351 -11.90 12.60 -6.38
#